data_AF-A0A6T1I8L9-F1
#
_entry.id   AF-A0A6T1I8L9-F1
#
_cell.length_a   1.000
_cell.length_b   1.000
_cell.length_c   1.000
_cell.angle_alpha   90.00
_cell.angle_beta   90.00
_cell.angle_gamma   90.00
#
_symmetry.space_group_name_H-M   'P 1'
#
loop_
_entity.id
_entity.type
_entity.pdbx_description
1 polymer ?
#
loop_
_entity_poly.entity_id
_entity_poly.type
_entity_poly.pdbx_seq_one_letter_code
_entity_poly.pdbx_strand_id
1 'polypeptide(L)'
;MSGLGGPRASEVRLGLGVDRSITAAVVPTASQAGCCTQQDRQNNGYSGTPLWKLAQERAQKERESGLLHPAVKLPEGFKPVDKVTSVHLPPKGRWYYSEKKQIFWNAEDGKMYVWDAATLRHLELYEAQTYPLRITAGSCFHERAAQVRHVLVKDLAKAGQALRMSIGHLDSPCALYALYEGHRGASSPAGVQNLCSEFCVKHLHQKLLPKLAAFQGYWEDTRLAGVVREAFQELDAEFAEKHASAVDGCCAAIALLIGQRLVLACLGDVACVVVTRDGEALELRGGVLRDPDEDEEDEEESGAVGPAATSTGSSSIRWTRSFGDLDFKRPGSQPRLSATPDVQVLQLEHCHQGIALVCRALYDAIGRSAAVSTVFRRSRGRPRMASGALVDAAVQWLGQVSDQGLGCIVVFFDGVEAADSPPAKKAKTEQPSQVRLRHILLKHRECKSTVDKVRNRQVKRTRGEAERQLRAVLEECECDPKRRAFTPRCKELSECTTSLSAGDLAGDLGWVKPGKLGQAIDAAAFPLQVGQMSDLVDTEQGIHIIMRVA
;
A
#
# COMPACT_ATOMS: atom_id res chain seq x y z
N MET A 1 -14.05 25.08 50.86
CA MET A 1 -12.63 25.34 51.22
C MET A 1 -11.84 24.06 50.95
N SER A 2 -10.74 24.18 50.19
CA SER A 2 -9.62 23.24 49.95
C SER A 2 -9.98 21.79 49.53
N GLY A 3 -9.70 21.30 48.32
CA GLY A 3 -8.55 21.55 47.45
C GLY A 3 -7.40 20.61 47.80
N LEU A 4 -7.42 19.37 47.29
CA LEU A 4 -6.28 18.45 47.33
C LEU A 4 -5.78 18.26 45.89
N GLY A 5 -4.89 19.15 45.48
CA GLY A 5 -4.15 19.04 44.23
C GLY A 5 -3.00 18.05 44.39
N GLY A 6 -2.94 17.06 43.50
CA GLY A 6 -1.75 16.21 43.34
C GLY A 6 -0.53 17.02 42.87
N PRO A 7 0.68 16.46 43.03
CA PRO A 7 1.93 17.19 42.82
C PRO A 7 2.10 17.65 41.37
N ARG A 8 2.61 18.88 41.22
CA ARG A 8 2.88 19.52 39.93
C ARG A 8 4.11 18.91 39.25
N ALA A 9 4.15 18.98 37.92
CA ALA A 9 5.16 18.43 37.01
C ALA A 9 6.60 18.99 37.17
N SER A 10 6.91 19.68 38.27
CA SER A 10 8.26 20.19 38.60
C SER A 10 9.01 19.35 39.63
N GLU A 11 8.44 18.26 40.17
CA GLU A 11 9.02 17.50 41.29
C GLU A 11 9.42 16.04 40.98
N VAL A 12 9.58 15.64 39.71
CA VAL A 12 10.17 14.33 39.37
C VAL A 12 11.30 14.49 38.36
N ARG A 13 12.37 15.17 38.78
CA ARG A 13 13.69 15.15 38.11
C ARG A 13 14.80 15.27 39.16
N LEU A 14 15.01 14.19 39.90
CA LEU A 14 16.23 13.95 40.68
C LEU A 14 16.40 12.43 40.82
N GLY A 15 16.95 11.82 39.76
CA GLY A 15 17.18 10.39 39.70
C GLY A 15 18.18 9.96 38.63
N LEU A 16 18.94 10.89 38.05
CA LEU A 16 20.00 10.59 37.08
C LEU A 16 21.15 11.57 37.31
N GLY A 17 22.06 11.19 38.20
CA GLY A 17 23.31 11.89 38.42
C GLY A 17 24.17 11.84 37.16
N VAL A 18 24.33 12.98 36.51
CA VAL A 18 25.43 13.25 35.58
C VAL A 18 25.84 14.71 35.79
N ASP A 19 26.93 14.90 36.52
CA ASP A 19 27.58 16.18 36.71
C ASP A 19 28.31 16.59 35.42
N ARG A 20 28.15 17.84 35.00
CA ARG A 20 28.80 18.45 33.83
C ARG A 20 29.60 19.65 34.30
N SER A 21 30.81 19.41 34.78
CA SER A 21 31.92 20.36 34.66
C SER A 21 33.24 19.67 34.96
N ILE A 22 34.14 19.65 33.98
CA ILE A 22 35.61 19.77 34.10
C ILE A 22 36.14 19.67 32.66
N THR A 23 36.51 20.82 32.13
CA THR A 23 37.28 20.98 30.90
C THR A 23 38.76 20.90 31.25
N ALA A 24 39.50 19.94 30.68
CA ALA A 24 40.96 19.93 30.72
C ALA A 24 41.51 19.78 29.30
N ALA A 25 42.20 20.81 28.85
CA ALA A 25 42.96 20.87 27.62
C ALA A 25 44.25 20.04 27.76
N VAL A 26 44.61 19.29 26.72
CA VAL A 26 45.89 18.58 26.63
C VAL A 26 46.71 19.15 25.48
N VAL A 27 47.82 19.78 25.85
CA VAL A 27 48.91 20.24 24.99
C VAL A 27 49.98 19.13 24.95
N PRO A 28 50.58 18.79 23.80
CA PRO A 28 51.63 17.78 23.75
C PRO A 28 53.01 18.38 24.02
N THR A 29 53.73 17.84 25.00
CA THR A 29 55.14 18.13 25.31
C THR A 29 56.09 17.19 24.58
N ALA A 30 57.23 17.73 24.16
CA ALA A 30 58.32 17.04 23.48
C ALA A 30 59.46 16.59 24.42
N SER A 31 60.21 15.60 23.92
CA SER A 31 61.62 15.27 24.17
C SER A 31 62.00 14.44 25.40
N GLN A 32 62.64 13.28 25.13
CA GLN A 32 64.03 12.88 25.48
C GLN A 32 64.21 11.42 25.00
N ALA A 33 65.00 11.13 23.96
CA ALA A 33 66.46 10.91 23.95
C ALA A 33 66.89 9.63 24.70
N GLY A 34 67.26 8.59 23.93
CA GLY A 34 67.87 7.35 24.42
C GLY A 34 68.27 6.43 23.26
N CYS A 35 69.57 6.36 22.99
CA CYS A 35 70.25 5.77 21.83
C CYS A 35 70.46 4.25 21.96
N CYS A 36 70.33 3.46 20.87
CA CYS A 36 71.42 2.64 20.31
C CYS A 36 70.98 1.82 19.07
N THR A 37 71.67 2.10 17.94
CA THR A 37 72.22 1.18 16.90
C THR A 37 71.35 0.03 16.38
N GLN A 38 71.21 -0.21 15.07
CA GLN A 38 72.31 -0.40 14.12
C GLN A 38 71.77 -0.48 12.68
N GLN A 39 72.45 0.24 11.77
CA GLN A 39 72.70 -0.03 10.35
C GLN A 39 71.59 -0.62 9.47
N ASP A 40 71.25 0.13 8.42
CA ASP A 40 71.30 -0.47 7.09
C ASP A 40 71.77 0.49 6.01
N ARG A 41 72.41 -0.12 5.01
CA ARG A 41 73.35 0.45 4.04
C ARG A 41 72.75 1.49 3.08
N GLN A 42 73.56 2.51 2.77
CA GLN A 42 73.44 3.23 1.50
C GLN A 42 73.90 2.33 0.34
N ASN A 43 73.14 2.29 -0.75
CA ASN A 43 73.77 2.25 -2.07
C ASN A 43 72.94 2.97 -3.14
N ASN A 44 73.69 3.62 -4.01
CA ASN A 44 73.29 4.62 -4.99
C ASN A 44 72.55 4.05 -6.20
N GLY A 45 71.68 4.89 -6.75
CA GLY A 45 71.45 4.96 -8.19
C GLY A 45 69.99 4.84 -8.57
N TYR A 46 69.30 5.98 -8.70
CA TYR A 46 68.41 6.26 -9.83
C TYR A 46 68.16 7.77 -9.87
N SER A 47 68.61 8.42 -10.95
CA SER A 47 68.28 9.81 -11.26
C SER A 47 66.79 9.89 -11.62
N GLY A 48 65.95 10.18 -10.63
CA GLY A 48 64.54 10.47 -10.85
C GLY A 48 64.31 11.96 -10.75
N THR A 49 63.82 12.60 -11.81
CA THR A 49 63.20 13.93 -11.72
C THR A 49 62.14 13.84 -10.62
N PRO A 50 62.19 14.70 -9.58
CA PRO A 50 61.28 14.55 -8.45
C PRO A 50 59.83 14.72 -8.92
N LEU A 51 58.94 13.84 -8.45
CA LEU A 51 57.57 13.66 -8.93
C LEU A 51 56.74 14.94 -8.96
N TRP A 52 57.02 15.89 -8.06
CA TRP A 52 56.34 17.19 -8.04
C TRP A 52 56.64 18.04 -9.28
N LYS A 53 57.83 17.88 -9.86
CA LYS A 53 58.27 18.59 -11.06
C LYS A 53 57.62 18.01 -12.33
N LEU A 54 57.49 16.68 -12.39
CA LEU A 54 56.71 15.99 -13.42
C LEU A 54 55.21 16.30 -13.33
N ALA A 55 54.68 16.47 -12.12
CA ALA A 55 53.29 16.86 -11.89
C ALA A 55 53.03 18.32 -12.32
N GLN A 56 53.97 19.23 -12.06
CA GLN A 56 53.89 20.61 -12.56
C GLN A 56 54.00 20.69 -14.07
N GLU A 57 54.93 19.95 -14.69
CA GLU A 57 55.05 19.89 -16.15
C GLU A 57 53.82 19.24 -16.81
N ARG A 58 53.17 18.26 -16.16
CA ARG A 58 51.87 17.71 -16.61
C ARG A 58 50.76 18.74 -16.52
N ALA A 59 50.63 19.42 -15.40
CA ALA A 59 49.60 20.45 -15.20
C ALA A 59 49.80 21.64 -16.16
N GLN A 60 51.06 21.94 -16.50
CA GLN A 60 51.41 22.97 -17.47
C GLN A 60 51.13 22.52 -18.91
N LYS A 61 51.45 21.27 -19.26
CA LYS A 61 51.05 20.67 -20.56
C LYS A 61 49.54 20.53 -20.72
N GLU A 62 48.81 20.19 -19.67
CA GLU A 62 47.34 20.11 -19.68
C GLU A 62 46.68 21.49 -19.79
N ARG A 63 47.32 22.55 -19.28
CA ARG A 63 46.89 23.94 -19.50
C ARG A 63 47.27 24.46 -20.88
N GLU A 64 48.43 24.08 -21.41
CA GLU A 64 48.92 24.48 -22.73
C GLU A 64 48.25 23.69 -23.87
N SER A 65 47.68 22.50 -23.61
CA SER A 65 47.10 21.64 -24.66
C SER A 65 45.69 22.00 -25.11
N GLY A 66 44.99 22.94 -24.47
CA GLY A 66 43.87 23.72 -25.04
C GLY A 66 42.70 23.03 -25.79
N LEU A 67 42.64 21.71 -25.93
CA LEU A 67 41.67 21.00 -26.77
C LEU A 67 41.44 19.56 -26.27
N LEU A 68 40.17 19.17 -26.36
CA LEU A 68 39.56 17.85 -26.17
C LEU A 68 39.16 17.52 -24.73
N HIS A 69 37.90 17.89 -24.42
CA HIS A 69 37.06 17.20 -23.44
C HIS A 69 37.26 15.67 -23.55
N PRO A 70 37.30 14.93 -22.43
CA PRO A 70 37.45 13.48 -22.46
C PRO A 70 36.39 12.88 -23.39
N ALA A 71 36.81 11.98 -24.29
CA ALA A 71 35.92 11.34 -25.24
C ALA A 71 34.81 10.60 -24.49
N VAL A 72 33.66 11.25 -24.36
CA VAL A 72 32.49 10.69 -23.68
C VAL A 72 32.04 9.49 -24.50
N LYS A 73 32.11 8.29 -23.90
CA LYS A 73 31.71 7.05 -24.59
C LYS A 73 30.20 7.12 -24.86
N LEU A 74 29.84 7.20 -26.13
CA LEU A 74 28.45 7.21 -26.58
C LEU A 74 27.74 5.93 -26.12
N PRO A 75 26.60 6.04 -25.40
CA PRO A 75 25.81 4.88 -25.02
C PRO A 75 25.29 4.12 -26.26
N GLU A 76 25.21 2.79 -26.16
CA GLU A 76 24.82 1.94 -27.28
C GLU A 76 23.39 2.25 -27.77
N GLY A 77 23.21 2.36 -29.08
CA GLY A 77 21.90 2.60 -29.70
C GLY A 77 21.44 4.08 -29.70
N PHE A 78 22.34 5.02 -29.41
CA PHE A 78 22.08 6.46 -29.52
C PHE A 78 22.68 7.02 -30.83
N LYS A 79 21.94 7.92 -31.49
CA LYS A 79 22.36 8.61 -32.72
C LYS A 79 22.35 10.13 -32.48
N PRO A 80 23.27 10.91 -33.11
CA PRO A 80 23.22 12.37 -33.02
C PRO A 80 21.87 12.92 -33.48
N VAL A 81 21.32 13.90 -32.76
CA VAL A 81 19.97 14.42 -33.03
C VAL A 81 19.90 15.16 -34.38
N ASP A 82 21.01 15.68 -34.90
CA ASP A 82 21.10 16.34 -36.22
C ASP A 82 20.65 15.46 -37.40
N LYS A 83 20.53 14.14 -37.18
CA LYS A 83 20.07 13.15 -38.16
C LYS A 83 18.63 12.69 -37.93
N VAL A 84 17.93 13.28 -36.97
CA VAL A 84 16.56 12.91 -36.56
C VAL A 84 15.61 14.05 -36.95
N THR A 85 14.78 13.81 -37.97
CA THR A 85 13.92 14.86 -38.58
C THR A 85 12.54 15.00 -37.93
N SER A 86 12.22 14.27 -36.86
CA SER A 86 10.83 14.10 -36.41
C SER A 86 10.59 14.13 -34.89
N VAL A 87 11.46 14.78 -34.11
CA VAL A 87 11.29 14.84 -32.64
C VAL A 87 11.57 16.26 -32.13
N HIS A 88 10.85 16.70 -31.09
CA HIS A 88 11.11 17.97 -30.42
C HIS A 88 12.57 18.04 -29.97
N LEU A 89 13.37 18.87 -30.66
CA LEU A 89 14.80 18.92 -30.47
C LEU A 89 15.14 19.62 -29.15
N PRO A 90 16.09 19.10 -28.35
CA PRO A 90 16.64 19.81 -27.22
C PRO A 90 17.29 21.14 -27.64
N PRO A 91 17.48 22.10 -26.70
CA PRO A 91 18.22 23.33 -26.98
C PRO A 91 19.68 23.03 -27.42
N LYS A 92 20.36 24.03 -27.99
CA LYS A 92 21.75 23.94 -28.49
C LYS A 92 22.64 23.15 -27.53
N GLY A 93 23.36 22.15 -28.04
CA GLY A 93 24.25 21.28 -27.26
C GLY A 93 24.55 19.96 -27.98
N ARG A 94 25.40 19.12 -27.40
CA ARG A 94 25.72 17.79 -27.94
C ARG A 94 24.74 16.72 -27.44
N TRP A 95 23.62 16.61 -28.15
CA TRP A 95 22.57 15.65 -27.84
C TRP A 95 22.62 14.41 -28.72
N TYR A 96 22.15 13.31 -28.17
CA TYR A 96 21.93 12.06 -28.88
C TYR A 96 20.56 11.49 -28.53
N TYR A 97 19.94 10.75 -29.45
CA TYR A 97 18.61 10.20 -29.30
C TYR A 97 18.58 8.69 -29.58
N SER A 98 17.80 7.95 -28.79
CA SER A 98 17.55 6.53 -29.00
C SER A 98 16.08 6.29 -29.36
N GLU A 99 15.79 6.03 -30.64
CA GLU A 99 14.43 5.72 -31.12
C GLU A 99 13.81 4.50 -30.41
N LYS A 100 14.61 3.49 -30.09
CA LYS A 100 14.12 2.28 -29.42
C LYS A 100 13.62 2.57 -28.01
N LYS A 101 14.28 3.49 -27.31
CA LYS A 101 13.99 3.83 -25.90
C LYS A 101 13.13 5.10 -25.77
N GLN A 102 13.03 5.91 -26.83
CA GLN A 102 12.40 7.24 -26.83
C GLN A 102 12.99 8.18 -25.77
N ILE A 103 14.32 8.14 -25.60
CA ILE A 103 15.06 8.98 -24.64
C ILE A 103 16.22 9.71 -25.32
N PHE A 104 16.59 10.83 -24.73
CA PHE A 104 17.72 11.67 -25.12
C PHE A 104 18.88 11.48 -24.15
N TRP A 105 20.09 11.68 -24.63
CA TRP A 105 21.30 11.71 -23.83
C TRP A 105 22.06 13.00 -24.13
N ASN A 106 22.42 13.73 -23.08
CA ASN A 106 23.24 14.94 -23.21
C ASN A 106 24.70 14.59 -22.90
N ALA A 107 25.60 14.80 -23.86
CA ALA A 107 27.02 14.51 -23.68
C ALA A 107 27.74 15.52 -22.79
N GLU A 108 27.14 16.67 -22.50
CA GLU A 108 27.74 17.71 -21.66
C GLU A 108 27.65 17.39 -20.17
N ASP A 109 26.52 16.86 -19.71
CA ASP A 109 26.28 16.45 -18.32
C ASP A 109 26.29 14.92 -18.12
N GLY A 110 26.25 14.14 -19.21
CA GLY A 110 26.24 12.69 -19.18
C GLY A 110 24.90 12.06 -18.78
N LYS A 111 23.82 12.84 -18.69
CA LYS A 111 22.51 12.40 -18.18
C LYS A 111 21.53 12.03 -19.30
N MET A 112 20.50 11.29 -18.91
CA MET A 112 19.39 10.88 -19.78
C MET A 112 18.19 11.79 -19.58
N TYR A 113 17.45 12.08 -20.65
CA TYR A 113 16.30 12.97 -20.66
C TYR A 113 15.13 12.38 -21.45
N VAL A 114 13.92 12.78 -21.08
CA VAL A 114 12.68 12.45 -21.78
C VAL A 114 11.97 13.73 -22.20
N TRP A 115 11.33 13.70 -23.37
CA TRP A 115 10.46 14.79 -23.79
C TRP A 115 9.13 14.70 -23.05
N ASP A 116 8.77 15.77 -22.34
CA ASP A 116 7.47 15.88 -21.69
C ASP A 116 6.55 16.79 -22.50
N ALA A 117 5.53 16.20 -23.12
CA ALA A 117 4.56 16.93 -23.92
C ALA A 117 3.70 17.92 -23.11
N ALA A 118 3.54 17.69 -21.80
CA ALA A 118 2.75 18.57 -20.94
C ALA A 118 3.47 19.89 -20.63
N THR A 119 4.78 19.84 -20.36
CA THR A 119 5.59 21.03 -20.06
C THR A 119 6.35 21.59 -21.26
N LEU A 120 6.33 20.87 -22.39
CA LEU A 120 7.10 21.18 -23.61
C LEU A 120 8.60 21.31 -23.31
N ARG A 121 9.12 20.46 -22.43
CA ARG A 121 10.52 20.48 -21.97
C ARG A 121 11.14 19.09 -21.95
N HIS A 122 12.47 19.06 -22.01
CA HIS A 122 13.26 17.87 -21.74
C HIS A 122 13.48 17.77 -20.23
N LEU A 123 13.00 16.69 -19.62
CA LEU A 123 13.14 16.43 -18.19
C LEU A 123 14.11 15.27 -17.97
N GLU A 124 14.88 15.32 -16.89
CA GLU A 124 15.79 14.23 -16.53
C GLU A 124 14.99 12.92 -16.38
N LEU A 125 15.49 11.85 -17.01
CA LEU A 125 14.91 10.52 -16.89
C LEU A 125 15.04 10.06 -15.44
N TYR A 126 13.94 9.63 -14.84
CA TYR A 126 13.96 9.10 -13.49
C TYR A 126 14.27 7.60 -13.50
N GLU A 127 15.26 7.19 -12.72
CA GLU A 127 15.57 5.79 -12.49
C GLU A 127 14.77 5.26 -11.30
N ALA A 128 13.96 4.23 -11.56
CA ALA A 128 13.12 3.60 -10.55
C ALA A 128 13.94 3.07 -9.37
N GLN A 129 13.48 3.35 -8.15
CA GLN A 129 14.06 2.81 -6.93
C GLN A 129 13.26 1.60 -6.42
N THR A 130 13.95 0.69 -5.74
CA THR A 130 13.31 -0.44 -5.04
C THR A 130 13.47 -0.27 -3.55
N TYR A 131 12.34 -0.07 -2.88
CA TYR A 131 12.26 0.10 -1.45
C TYR A 131 12.01 -1.25 -0.76
N PRO A 132 12.58 -1.50 0.43
CA PRO A 132 12.37 -2.72 1.20
C PRO A 132 10.99 -2.78 1.88
N LEU A 133 9.96 -2.21 1.26
CA LEU A 133 8.60 -2.17 1.75
C LEU A 133 7.84 -3.44 1.32
N ARG A 134 7.29 -4.17 2.30
CA ARG A 134 6.38 -5.29 2.08
C ARG A 134 4.96 -4.83 2.33
N ILE A 135 4.06 -5.26 1.45
CA ILE A 135 2.65 -4.93 1.52
C ILE A 135 1.83 -6.20 1.52
N THR A 136 0.90 -6.29 2.46
CA THR A 136 -0.10 -7.36 2.49
C THR A 136 -1.48 -6.77 2.48
N ALA A 137 -2.31 -7.21 1.54
CA ALA A 137 -3.67 -6.71 1.36
C ALA A 137 -4.70 -7.85 1.39
N GLY A 138 -5.88 -7.53 1.89
CA GLY A 138 -7.02 -8.42 2.05
C GLY A 138 -8.31 -7.61 2.03
N SER A 139 -9.42 -8.28 1.77
CA SER A 139 -10.73 -7.65 1.68
C SER A 139 -11.81 -8.60 2.14
N CYS A 140 -12.91 -8.02 2.61
CA CYS A 140 -14.10 -8.76 2.99
C CYS A 140 -15.33 -7.92 2.62
N PHE A 141 -16.35 -8.57 2.08
CA PHE A 141 -17.60 -7.98 1.68
C PHE A 141 -18.74 -8.90 2.11
N HIS A 142 -19.82 -8.31 2.60
CA HIS A 142 -21.02 -9.06 2.91
C HIS A 142 -21.68 -9.56 1.63
N GLU A 143 -22.27 -10.76 1.66
CA GLU A 143 -22.87 -11.38 0.46
C GLU A 143 -24.04 -10.59 -0.15
N ARG A 144 -24.71 -9.75 0.65
CA ARG A 144 -25.78 -8.85 0.21
C ARG A 144 -25.29 -7.50 -0.34
N ALA A 145 -24.00 -7.18 -0.19
CA ALA A 145 -23.43 -5.92 -0.68
C ALA A 145 -23.14 -5.98 -2.20
N ALA A 146 -24.15 -6.38 -2.99
CA ALA A 146 -24.03 -6.68 -4.42
C ALA A 146 -23.71 -5.46 -5.29
N GLN A 147 -23.86 -4.24 -4.76
CA GLN A 147 -23.50 -2.98 -5.40
C GLN A 147 -22.05 -2.55 -5.16
N VAL A 148 -21.34 -3.23 -4.26
CA VAL A 148 -19.93 -2.95 -3.94
C VAL A 148 -19.01 -3.71 -4.90
N ARG A 149 -18.01 -3.02 -5.44
CA ARG A 149 -16.95 -3.59 -6.29
C ARG A 149 -15.59 -3.20 -5.75
N HIS A 150 -14.57 -3.98 -6.07
CA HIS A 150 -13.21 -3.67 -5.63
C HIS A 150 -12.15 -4.18 -6.59
N VAL A 151 -10.96 -3.60 -6.51
CA VAL A 151 -9.75 -3.99 -7.24
C VAL A 151 -8.61 -4.17 -6.24
N LEU A 152 -7.87 -5.27 -6.37
CA LEU A 152 -6.69 -5.59 -5.56
C LEU A 152 -5.52 -5.95 -6.48
N VAL A 153 -4.79 -4.95 -6.96
CA VAL A 153 -3.57 -5.15 -7.76
C VAL A 153 -2.35 -4.99 -6.86
N LYS A 154 -1.79 -6.11 -6.42
CA LYS A 154 -0.62 -6.14 -5.52
C LYS A 154 0.70 -5.77 -6.21
N ASP A 155 0.75 -5.92 -7.52
CA ASP A 155 1.93 -5.63 -8.35
C ASP A 155 1.45 -4.99 -9.66
N LEU A 156 1.38 -3.66 -9.64
CA LEU A 156 0.90 -2.87 -10.77
C LEU A 156 1.85 -2.96 -11.96
N ALA A 157 3.15 -3.15 -11.72
CA ALA A 157 4.14 -3.34 -12.79
C ALA A 157 3.87 -4.61 -13.59
N LYS A 158 3.57 -5.73 -12.91
CA LYS A 158 3.13 -6.97 -13.59
C LYS A 158 1.79 -6.81 -14.31
N ALA A 159 0.84 -6.09 -13.70
CA ALA A 159 -0.45 -5.82 -14.35
C ALA A 159 -0.26 -4.98 -15.63
N GLY A 160 0.60 -3.96 -15.58
CA GLY A 160 0.98 -3.16 -16.75
C GLY A 160 1.62 -4.02 -17.85
N GLN A 161 2.57 -4.90 -17.50
CA GLN A 161 3.18 -5.82 -18.46
C GLN A 161 2.14 -6.72 -19.15
N ALA A 162 1.17 -7.25 -18.41
CA ALA A 162 0.08 -8.06 -18.97
C ALA A 162 -0.79 -7.27 -19.96
N LEU A 163 -0.93 -5.96 -19.75
CA LEU A 163 -1.64 -5.04 -20.64
C LEU A 163 -0.76 -4.44 -21.75
N ARG A 164 0.50 -4.87 -21.88
CA ARG A 164 1.51 -4.33 -22.81
C ARG A 164 1.84 -2.85 -22.54
N MET A 165 1.76 -2.45 -21.28
CA MET A 165 2.03 -1.09 -20.79
C MET A 165 3.11 -1.16 -19.71
N SER A 166 4.37 -1.01 -20.08
CA SER A 166 5.47 -1.09 -19.11
C SER A 166 5.52 0.17 -18.25
N ILE A 167 5.37 0.00 -16.93
CA ILE A 167 5.54 1.05 -15.91
C ILE A 167 6.75 0.79 -15.00
N GLY A 168 7.76 0.08 -15.52
CA GLY A 168 8.93 -0.35 -14.74
C GLY A 168 9.85 0.79 -14.31
N HIS A 169 9.62 2.01 -14.80
CA HIS A 169 10.27 3.25 -14.37
C HIS A 169 9.67 3.83 -13.09
N LEU A 170 8.54 3.31 -12.61
CA LEU A 170 7.98 3.69 -11.32
C LEU A 170 8.69 2.97 -10.18
N ASP A 171 8.80 3.64 -9.03
CA ASP A 171 9.35 3.03 -7.83
C ASP A 171 8.58 1.78 -7.42
N SER A 172 9.31 0.82 -6.85
CA SER A 172 8.77 -0.45 -6.36
C SER A 172 8.87 -0.52 -4.83
N PRO A 173 7.88 -1.09 -4.13
CA PRO A 173 6.68 -1.75 -4.66
C PRO A 173 5.68 -0.77 -5.28
N CYS A 174 4.92 -1.24 -6.28
CA CYS A 174 3.90 -0.46 -6.95
C CYS A 174 2.57 -1.24 -6.94
N ALA A 175 1.52 -0.69 -6.35
CA ALA A 175 0.25 -1.40 -6.11
C ALA A 175 -0.95 -0.46 -6.23
N LEU A 176 -2.12 -1.00 -6.60
CA LEU A 176 -3.38 -0.27 -6.72
C LEU A 176 -4.50 -1.02 -5.99
N TYR A 177 -5.15 -0.34 -5.06
CA TYR A 177 -6.32 -0.81 -4.35
C TYR A 177 -7.46 0.17 -4.59
N ALA A 178 -8.63 -0.32 -4.99
CA ALA A 178 -9.78 0.54 -5.22
C ALA A 178 -11.05 -0.11 -4.66
N LEU A 179 -11.84 0.67 -3.93
CA LEU A 179 -13.14 0.32 -3.41
C LEU A 179 -14.18 1.20 -4.10
N TYR A 180 -15.27 0.58 -4.56
CA TYR A 180 -16.38 1.25 -5.24
C TYR A 180 -17.68 0.87 -4.54
N GLU A 181 -18.38 1.84 -3.99
CA GLU A 181 -19.70 1.66 -3.36
C GLU A 181 -20.77 2.25 -4.26
N GLY A 182 -21.53 1.39 -4.94
CA GLY A 182 -22.66 1.81 -5.77
C GLY A 182 -23.85 2.26 -4.93
N HIS A 183 -24.64 3.19 -5.46
CA HIS A 183 -25.91 3.64 -4.87
C HIS A 183 -26.93 3.94 -5.96
N ARG A 184 -28.22 3.99 -5.58
CA ARG A 184 -29.35 4.20 -6.52
C ARG A 184 -29.41 3.15 -7.66
N GLY A 185 -28.80 1.99 -7.43
CA GLY A 185 -28.89 0.84 -8.35
C GLY A 185 -30.29 0.22 -8.34
N ALA A 186 -30.62 -0.51 -9.40
CA ALA A 186 -31.91 -1.17 -9.51
C ALA A 186 -31.92 -2.48 -8.70
N SER A 187 -32.96 -2.67 -7.88
CA SER A 187 -33.18 -3.94 -7.18
C SER A 187 -33.53 -5.06 -8.15
N SER A 188 -32.90 -6.22 -7.97
CA SER A 188 -33.14 -7.44 -8.75
C SER A 188 -33.15 -8.65 -7.80
N PRO A 189 -33.77 -9.79 -8.17
CA PRO A 189 -33.70 -11.03 -7.38
C PRO A 189 -32.26 -11.51 -7.09
N ALA A 190 -31.29 -11.10 -7.91
CA ALA A 190 -29.87 -11.40 -7.73
C ALA A 190 -29.11 -10.37 -6.86
N GLY A 191 -29.80 -9.39 -6.27
CA GLY A 191 -29.23 -8.26 -5.53
C GLY A 191 -29.34 -6.94 -6.30
N VAL A 192 -28.83 -5.86 -5.70
CA VAL A 192 -28.82 -4.53 -6.34
C VAL A 192 -27.82 -4.52 -7.50
N GLN A 193 -28.32 -4.27 -8.71
CA GLN A 193 -27.49 -4.05 -9.89
C GLN A 193 -27.11 -2.58 -10.00
N ASN A 194 -25.81 -2.30 -10.07
CA ASN A 194 -25.27 -0.96 -10.22
C ASN A 194 -24.28 -0.96 -11.40
N LEU A 195 -24.71 -0.36 -12.51
CA LEU A 195 -23.94 -0.21 -13.74
C LEU A 195 -22.72 0.67 -13.51
N CYS A 196 -22.83 1.71 -12.69
CA CYS A 196 -21.76 2.66 -12.44
C CYS A 196 -20.54 2.00 -11.76
N SER A 197 -20.75 1.25 -10.66
CA SER A 197 -19.67 0.57 -9.94
C SER A 197 -19.07 -0.58 -10.76
N GLU A 198 -19.89 -1.27 -11.56
CA GLU A 198 -19.43 -2.27 -12.52
C GLU A 198 -18.60 -1.68 -13.66
N PHE A 199 -18.92 -0.47 -14.09
CA PHE A 199 -18.13 0.25 -15.08
C PHE A 199 -16.79 0.69 -14.48
N CYS A 200 -16.82 1.30 -13.29
CA CYS A 200 -15.62 1.81 -12.62
C CYS A 200 -14.56 0.73 -12.39
N VAL A 201 -14.97 -0.44 -11.87
CA VAL A 201 -14.05 -1.55 -11.58
C VAL A 201 -13.36 -2.09 -12.85
N LYS A 202 -14.03 -2.03 -14.01
CA LYS A 202 -13.53 -2.52 -15.30
C LYS A 202 -12.65 -1.52 -16.03
N HIS A 203 -12.81 -0.22 -15.79
CA HIS A 203 -12.25 0.80 -16.67
C HIS A 203 -11.27 1.79 -16.01
N LEU A 204 -11.28 1.99 -14.69
CA LEU A 204 -10.39 2.99 -14.09
C LEU A 204 -8.90 2.70 -14.37
N HIS A 205 -8.46 1.45 -14.24
CA HIS A 205 -7.07 1.08 -14.49
C HIS A 205 -6.66 1.34 -15.94
N GLN A 206 -7.61 1.31 -16.89
CA GLN A 206 -7.39 1.62 -18.30
C GLN A 206 -7.21 3.12 -18.55
N LYS A 207 -7.66 4.00 -17.62
CA LYS A 207 -7.39 5.45 -17.65
C LYS A 207 -6.09 5.81 -16.97
N LEU A 208 -5.81 5.15 -15.84
CA LEU A 208 -4.65 5.46 -15.02
C LEU A 208 -3.34 4.94 -15.63
N LEU A 209 -3.29 3.67 -16.08
CA LEU A 209 -2.05 3.06 -16.55
C LEU A 209 -1.43 3.75 -17.78
N PRO A 210 -2.17 4.17 -18.82
CA PRO A 210 -1.60 4.95 -19.92
C PRO A 210 -0.93 6.23 -19.48
N LYS A 211 -1.57 6.97 -18.57
CA LYS A 211 -1.02 8.23 -18.05
C LYS A 211 0.26 7.99 -17.25
N LEU A 212 0.30 6.94 -16.43
CA LEU A 212 1.50 6.54 -15.70
C LEU A 212 2.63 6.04 -16.63
N ALA A 213 2.29 5.30 -17.68
CA ALA A 213 3.25 4.76 -18.65
C ALA A 213 3.86 5.84 -19.56
N ALA A 214 3.09 6.89 -19.86
CA ALA A 214 3.50 7.96 -20.78
C ALA A 214 4.58 8.89 -20.21
N PHE A 215 4.76 8.95 -18.89
CA PHE A 215 5.72 9.85 -18.25
C PHE A 215 6.78 9.10 -17.44
N GLN A 216 8.05 9.27 -17.84
CA GLN A 216 9.22 8.58 -17.28
C GLN A 216 10.17 9.54 -16.52
N GLY A 217 9.78 10.79 -16.30
CA GLY A 217 10.50 11.72 -15.44
C GLY A 217 10.14 11.53 -13.97
N TYR A 218 10.67 12.41 -13.12
CA TYR A 218 10.31 12.41 -11.70
C TYR A 218 8.84 12.83 -11.51
N TRP A 219 8.08 12.00 -10.81
CA TRP A 219 6.69 12.26 -10.50
C TRP A 219 6.57 13.22 -9.32
N GLU A 220 6.22 14.48 -9.56
CA GLU A 220 5.83 15.39 -8.48
C GLU A 220 4.44 15.04 -7.94
N ASP A 221 4.21 15.28 -6.65
CA ASP A 221 2.94 14.96 -5.98
C ASP A 221 1.75 15.68 -6.61
N THR A 222 1.92 16.93 -7.04
CA THR A 222 0.91 17.72 -7.77
C THR A 222 0.54 17.05 -9.10
N ARG A 223 1.53 16.55 -9.84
CA ARG A 223 1.33 15.84 -11.12
C ARG A 223 0.67 14.49 -10.91
N LEU A 224 1.07 13.72 -9.89
CA LEU A 224 0.41 12.46 -9.52
C LEU A 224 -1.06 12.69 -9.17
N ALA A 225 -1.34 13.68 -8.33
CA ALA A 225 -2.70 14.03 -7.95
C ALA A 225 -3.52 14.51 -9.17
N GLY A 226 -2.91 15.27 -10.08
CA GLY A 226 -3.51 15.68 -11.35
C GLY A 226 -3.92 14.49 -12.21
N VAL A 227 -3.02 13.54 -12.43
CA VAL A 227 -3.28 12.32 -13.23
C VAL A 227 -4.43 11.49 -12.64
N VAL A 228 -4.51 11.36 -11.31
CA VAL A 228 -5.62 10.65 -10.67
C VAL A 228 -6.95 11.39 -10.88
N ARG A 229 -6.98 12.72 -10.73
CA ARG A 229 -8.19 13.52 -10.97
C ARG A 229 -8.65 13.42 -12.42
N GLU A 230 -7.73 13.55 -13.38
CA GLU A 230 -8.03 13.39 -14.80
C GLU A 230 -8.57 12.00 -15.11
N ALA A 231 -7.98 10.94 -14.55
CA ALA A 231 -8.45 9.57 -14.77
C ALA A 231 -9.89 9.36 -14.28
N PHE A 232 -10.28 9.99 -13.16
CA PHE A 232 -11.65 9.97 -12.67
C PHE A 232 -12.60 10.73 -13.60
N GLN A 233 -12.23 11.95 -14.01
CA GLN A 233 -13.04 12.77 -14.92
C GLN A 233 -13.25 12.09 -16.28
N GLU A 234 -12.20 11.49 -16.86
CA GLU A 234 -12.28 10.74 -18.12
C GLU A 234 -13.15 9.49 -17.99
N LEU A 235 -13.04 8.77 -16.86
CA LEU A 235 -13.86 7.59 -16.59
C LEU A 235 -15.35 7.96 -16.49
N ASP A 236 -15.66 9.05 -15.78
CA ASP A 236 -17.03 9.51 -15.61
C ASP A 236 -17.65 10.03 -16.91
N ALA A 237 -16.86 10.76 -17.72
CA ALA A 237 -17.29 11.22 -19.03
C ALA A 237 -17.60 10.04 -19.97
N GLU A 238 -16.75 9.01 -19.98
CA GLU A 238 -16.99 7.80 -20.77
C GLU A 238 -18.22 7.02 -20.28
N PHE A 239 -18.45 6.97 -18.96
CA PHE A 239 -19.67 6.39 -18.41
C PHE A 239 -20.92 7.16 -18.88
N ALA A 240 -20.89 8.49 -18.79
CA ALA A 240 -21.99 9.34 -19.22
C ALA A 240 -22.33 9.18 -20.72
N GLU A 241 -21.30 9.02 -21.57
CA GLU A 241 -21.49 8.78 -23.00
C GLU A 241 -22.15 7.42 -23.27
N LYS A 242 -21.70 6.35 -22.61
CA LYS A 242 -22.19 4.98 -22.85
C LYS A 242 -23.50 4.67 -22.14
N HIS A 243 -23.79 5.36 -21.04
CA HIS A 243 -24.91 5.07 -20.15
C HIS A 243 -25.73 6.33 -19.84
N ALA A 244 -26.06 7.13 -20.85
CA ALA A 244 -26.74 8.43 -20.70
C ALA A 244 -28.09 8.39 -19.94
N SER A 245 -28.76 7.24 -19.90
CA SER A 245 -30.02 7.04 -19.17
C SER A 245 -29.85 6.48 -17.75
N ALA A 246 -28.62 6.22 -17.32
CA ALA A 246 -28.32 5.72 -15.99
C ALA A 246 -28.63 6.78 -14.92
N VAL A 247 -29.29 6.33 -13.86
CA VAL A 247 -29.61 7.14 -12.67
C VAL A 247 -28.77 6.71 -11.47
N ASP A 248 -28.02 5.62 -11.59
CA ASP A 248 -27.20 5.11 -10.53
C ASP A 248 -25.86 5.85 -10.45
N GLY A 249 -25.27 5.80 -9.27
CA GLY A 249 -23.99 6.42 -8.99
C GLY A 249 -23.07 5.52 -8.20
N CYS A 250 -21.84 5.97 -8.02
CA CYS A 250 -20.84 5.24 -7.27
C CYS A 250 -19.87 6.19 -6.55
N CYS A 251 -19.65 5.92 -5.26
CA CYS A 251 -18.57 6.49 -4.48
C CYS A 251 -17.31 5.63 -4.61
N ALA A 252 -16.12 6.22 -4.50
CA ALA A 252 -14.86 5.52 -4.70
C ALA A 252 -13.76 5.96 -3.73
N ALA A 253 -13.02 4.99 -3.19
CA ALA A 253 -11.82 5.21 -2.39
C ALA A 253 -10.68 4.40 -3.00
N ILE A 254 -9.55 5.04 -3.26
CA ILE A 254 -8.43 4.44 -4.00
C ILE A 254 -7.12 4.74 -3.30
N ALA A 255 -6.26 3.72 -3.25
CA ALA A 255 -4.89 3.82 -2.80
C ALA A 255 -3.95 3.32 -3.90
N LEU A 256 -3.14 4.24 -4.44
CA LEU A 256 -2.06 3.94 -5.37
C LEU A 256 -0.73 4.11 -4.62
N LEU A 257 0.00 3.02 -4.48
CA LEU A 257 1.34 3.03 -3.89
C LEU A 257 2.40 3.00 -4.99
N ILE A 258 3.38 3.89 -4.91
CA ILE A 258 4.55 3.95 -5.78
C ILE A 258 5.79 4.11 -4.90
N GLY A 259 6.52 3.02 -4.68
CA GLY A 259 7.63 2.97 -3.72
C GLY A 259 7.14 3.22 -2.31
N GLN A 260 7.57 4.34 -1.71
CA GLN A 260 7.10 4.81 -0.41
C GLN A 260 6.04 5.92 -0.50
N ARG A 261 5.61 6.32 -1.70
CA ARG A 261 4.56 7.33 -1.86
C ARG A 261 3.20 6.67 -1.97
N LEU A 262 2.30 7.06 -1.08
CA LEU A 262 0.93 6.60 -1.02
C LEU A 262 0.00 7.71 -1.49
N VAL A 263 -0.62 7.52 -2.65
CA VAL A 263 -1.63 8.42 -3.20
C VAL A 263 -3.01 7.89 -2.81
N LEU A 264 -3.74 8.68 -2.02
CA LEU A 264 -5.10 8.39 -1.56
C LEU A 264 -6.06 9.32 -2.29
N ALA A 265 -7.10 8.74 -2.89
CA ALA A 265 -8.14 9.48 -3.59
C ALA A 265 -9.53 9.04 -3.12
N CYS A 266 -10.32 10.00 -2.62
CA CYS A 266 -11.68 9.77 -2.15
C CYS A 266 -12.69 10.57 -2.99
N LEU A 267 -13.79 9.92 -3.34
CA LEU A 267 -14.91 10.47 -4.10
C LEU A 267 -16.21 10.03 -3.43
N GLY A 268 -16.90 10.97 -2.79
CA GLY A 268 -18.12 10.71 -2.03
C GLY A 268 -17.83 10.18 -0.63
N ASP A 269 -18.79 9.43 -0.08
CA ASP A 269 -18.89 9.16 1.36
C ASP A 269 -18.27 7.82 1.83
N VAL A 270 -17.32 7.32 1.04
CA VAL A 270 -16.46 6.20 1.45
C VAL A 270 -15.27 6.74 2.23
N ALA A 271 -14.81 5.98 3.23
CA ALA A 271 -13.70 6.39 4.08
C ALA A 271 -12.38 5.74 3.65
N CYS A 272 -11.32 6.53 3.64
CA CYS A 272 -9.95 6.03 3.64
C CYS A 272 -9.31 6.37 4.99
N VAL A 273 -8.90 5.36 5.75
CA VAL A 273 -8.30 5.52 7.07
C VAL A 273 -6.85 5.08 7.01
N VAL A 274 -5.93 5.97 7.34
CA VAL A 274 -4.52 5.66 7.53
C VAL A 274 -4.28 5.41 9.01
N VAL A 275 -3.76 4.24 9.35
CA VAL A 275 -3.52 3.84 10.75
C VAL A 275 -2.02 3.85 11.02
N THR A 276 -1.64 4.49 12.11
CA THR A 276 -0.26 4.51 12.61
C THR A 276 -0.05 3.44 13.69
N ARG A 277 1.21 3.12 13.98
CA ARG A 277 1.61 2.02 14.89
C ARG A 277 1.34 2.33 16.36
N ASP A 278 1.28 3.61 16.74
CA ASP A 278 0.81 4.08 18.04
C ASP A 278 -0.71 4.00 18.19
N GLY A 279 -1.43 3.80 17.08
CA GLY A 279 -2.87 3.62 17.04
C GLY A 279 -3.66 4.89 16.74
N GLU A 280 -2.99 5.97 16.33
CA GLU A 280 -3.68 7.10 15.72
C GLU A 280 -4.25 6.71 14.35
N ALA A 281 -5.31 7.40 13.94
CA ALA A 281 -5.99 7.14 12.69
C ALA A 281 -6.33 8.46 12.00
N LEU A 282 -5.73 8.68 10.83
CA LEU A 282 -6.03 9.82 9.97
C LEU A 282 -7.12 9.39 8.97
N GLU A 283 -8.25 10.08 9.01
CA GLU A 283 -9.37 9.85 8.11
C GLU A 283 -9.34 10.81 6.91
N LEU A 284 -9.60 10.26 5.72
CA LEU A 284 -9.85 10.99 4.49
C LEU A 284 -11.21 10.61 3.93
N ARG A 285 -12.11 11.58 3.89
CA ARG A 285 -13.43 11.51 3.28
C ARG A 285 -13.63 12.67 2.29
N GLY A 286 -14.36 12.42 1.20
CA GLY A 286 -14.51 13.37 0.11
C GLY A 286 -15.92 13.97 0.04
N GLY A 287 -16.05 15.27 0.30
CA GLY A 287 -17.24 16.05 -0.11
C GLY A 287 -18.57 15.63 0.49
N VAL A 288 -18.61 15.10 1.72
CA VAL A 288 -19.85 14.86 2.47
C VAL A 288 -20.44 16.21 2.91
N LEU A 289 -21.75 16.40 2.68
CA LEU A 289 -22.51 17.49 3.30
C LEU A 289 -22.83 17.03 4.72
N ARG A 290 -22.19 17.64 5.73
CA ARG A 290 -22.49 17.36 7.14
C ARG A 290 -23.96 17.61 7.43
N ASP A 291 -24.59 16.68 8.14
CA ASP A 291 -25.93 16.88 8.69
C ASP A 291 -25.80 17.89 9.86
N PRO A 292 -26.60 18.96 9.94
CA PRO A 292 -26.55 19.89 11.08
C PRO A 292 -26.77 19.20 12.43
N ASP A 293 -27.51 18.08 12.43
CA ASP A 293 -27.77 17.28 13.63
C ASP A 293 -26.55 16.46 14.08
N GLU A 294 -25.55 16.21 13.20
CA GLU A 294 -24.27 15.58 13.59
C GLU A 294 -23.36 16.57 14.35
N ASP A 295 -23.59 17.89 14.21
CA ASP A 295 -22.87 18.91 14.98
C ASP A 295 -23.39 18.97 16.44
N GLU A 296 -24.60 18.48 16.73
CA GLU A 296 -25.15 18.44 18.11
C GLU A 296 -24.49 17.35 18.99
N GLU A 297 -24.06 16.21 18.42
CA GLU A 297 -23.34 15.16 19.19
C GLU A 297 -21.89 15.55 19.56
N ASP A 298 -21.28 16.48 18.82
CA ASP A 298 -19.98 17.07 19.15
C ASP A 298 -20.12 18.31 20.08
N GLU A 299 -21.32 18.90 20.20
CA GLU A 299 -21.62 20.09 21.03
C GLU A 299 -22.51 19.83 22.28
N GLU A 300 -22.76 18.57 22.67
CA GLU A 300 -23.44 18.22 23.94
C GLU A 300 -22.57 18.45 25.21
N GLU A 301 -21.75 19.51 25.21
CA GLU A 301 -21.37 20.28 26.41
C GLU A 301 -21.90 21.73 26.37
N SER A 302 -22.99 22.05 25.67
CA SER A 302 -23.85 23.20 26.04
C SER A 302 -25.22 23.13 25.38
N GLY A 303 -26.27 22.99 26.20
CA GLY A 303 -27.62 22.73 25.69
C GLY A 303 -28.38 23.92 25.12
N ALA A 304 -29.28 23.64 24.18
CA ALA A 304 -30.68 24.07 24.15
C ALA A 304 -31.41 23.48 22.91
N VAL A 305 -32.58 22.86 23.13
CA VAL A 305 -33.38 22.14 22.12
C VAL A 305 -34.33 23.07 21.35
N GLY A 306 -34.43 22.91 20.04
CA GLY A 306 -35.50 23.45 19.16
C GLY A 306 -36.06 22.37 18.21
N PRO A 307 -37.31 22.46 17.72
CA PRO A 307 -37.99 21.30 17.13
C PRO A 307 -37.68 21.10 15.63
N ALA A 308 -37.43 19.83 15.29
CA ALA A 308 -37.13 19.32 13.95
C ALA A 308 -38.30 19.45 12.97
N ALA A 309 -38.02 19.99 11.77
CA ALA A 309 -38.91 19.97 10.63
C ALA A 309 -38.61 18.75 9.74
N THR A 310 -39.55 17.81 9.72
CA THR A 310 -39.54 16.63 8.84
C THR A 310 -39.76 17.03 7.38
N SER A 311 -38.76 16.86 6.53
CA SER A 311 -38.93 16.94 5.07
C SER A 311 -39.01 15.55 4.45
N THR A 312 -40.21 15.19 4.01
CA THR A 312 -40.53 14.03 3.17
C THR A 312 -40.21 14.33 1.70
N GLY A 313 -39.59 13.37 0.98
CA GLY A 313 -39.86 13.20 -0.46
C GLY A 313 -38.80 13.61 -1.51
N SER A 314 -37.49 13.59 -1.21
CA SER A 314 -36.45 13.59 -2.25
C SER A 314 -35.44 12.49 -1.96
N SER A 315 -34.94 11.80 -2.99
CA SER A 315 -33.78 10.91 -2.90
C SER A 315 -32.51 11.74 -2.65
N SER A 316 -32.42 12.34 -1.46
CA SER A 316 -31.41 13.34 -1.12
C SER A 316 -30.04 12.68 -1.02
N ILE A 317 -29.19 12.95 -2.01
CA ILE A 317 -27.77 12.61 -1.98
C ILE A 317 -27.08 13.53 -0.96
N ARG A 318 -26.38 12.95 0.02
CA ARG A 318 -25.70 13.67 1.11
C ARG A 318 -24.23 13.99 0.83
N TRP A 319 -23.77 13.79 -0.40
CA TRP A 319 -22.41 14.09 -0.83
C TRP A 319 -22.43 15.00 -2.06
N THR A 320 -21.31 15.66 -2.32
CA THR A 320 -21.09 16.61 -3.43
C THR A 320 -20.29 16.00 -4.58
N ARG A 321 -19.89 14.73 -4.45
CA ARG A 321 -18.99 14.06 -5.39
C ARG A 321 -19.39 12.61 -5.61
N SER A 322 -19.43 12.17 -6.86
CA SER A 322 -19.65 10.77 -7.24
C SER A 322 -19.37 10.52 -8.72
N PHE A 323 -19.14 9.26 -9.07
CA PHE A 323 -19.28 8.77 -10.43
C PHE A 323 -20.75 8.53 -10.77
N GLY A 324 -21.13 8.68 -12.04
CA GLY A 324 -22.53 8.51 -12.45
C GLY A 324 -23.39 9.65 -11.90
N ASP A 325 -24.59 9.34 -11.36
CA ASP A 325 -25.55 10.36 -10.90
C ASP A 325 -25.74 11.48 -11.92
N LEU A 326 -25.94 11.09 -13.18
CA LEU A 326 -25.89 12.01 -14.33
C LEU A 326 -26.94 13.12 -14.25
N ASP A 327 -28.06 12.84 -13.57
CA ASP A 327 -29.12 13.79 -13.27
C ASP A 327 -28.64 14.94 -12.35
N PHE A 328 -27.74 14.66 -11.42
CA PHE A 328 -27.14 15.67 -10.52
C PHE A 328 -25.90 16.37 -11.08
N LYS A 329 -25.50 16.06 -12.33
CA LYS A 329 -24.41 16.75 -13.03
C LYS A 329 -24.91 17.80 -14.01
N ARG A 330 -26.23 17.82 -14.28
CA ARG A 330 -26.88 18.77 -15.17
C ARG A 330 -26.86 20.19 -14.58
N PRO A 331 -26.76 21.24 -15.40
CA PRO A 331 -26.91 22.62 -14.94
C PRO A 331 -28.24 22.80 -14.17
N GLY A 332 -28.19 23.45 -13.01
CA GLY A 332 -29.38 23.72 -12.18
C GLY A 332 -29.73 22.63 -11.16
N SER A 333 -29.03 21.50 -11.14
CA SER A 333 -29.16 20.48 -10.09
C SER A 333 -28.64 20.97 -8.73
N GLN A 334 -29.26 20.52 -7.64
CA GLN A 334 -28.83 20.74 -6.27
C GLN A 334 -28.91 19.42 -5.47
N PRO A 335 -27.82 18.96 -4.85
CA PRO A 335 -26.45 19.44 -5.03
C PRO A 335 -25.93 19.17 -6.46
N ARG A 336 -25.03 20.01 -6.97
CA ARG A 336 -24.35 19.76 -8.25
C ARG A 336 -23.13 18.87 -8.00
N LEU A 337 -23.18 17.63 -8.45
CA LEU A 337 -22.12 16.65 -8.20
C LEU A 337 -20.93 16.83 -9.15
N SER A 338 -19.74 16.51 -8.63
CA SER A 338 -18.48 16.45 -9.39
C SER A 338 -17.86 15.06 -9.33
N ALA A 339 -17.27 14.60 -10.44
CA ALA A 339 -16.47 13.38 -10.48
C ALA A 339 -14.99 13.62 -10.10
N THR A 340 -14.64 14.83 -9.65
CA THR A 340 -13.25 15.13 -9.26
C THR A 340 -12.99 14.66 -7.83
N PRO A 341 -12.06 13.74 -7.59
CA PRO A 341 -11.76 13.26 -6.24
C PRO A 341 -10.92 14.27 -5.45
N ASP A 342 -11.03 14.18 -4.13
CA ASP A 342 -10.07 14.76 -3.21
C ASP A 342 -8.87 13.81 -3.14
N VAL A 343 -7.67 14.32 -3.42
CA VAL A 343 -6.44 13.51 -3.55
C VAL A 343 -5.38 14.04 -2.60
N GLN A 344 -4.84 13.14 -1.79
CA GLN A 344 -3.69 13.39 -0.91
C GLN A 344 -2.55 12.45 -1.28
N VAL A 345 -1.32 12.97 -1.26
CA VAL A 345 -0.11 12.16 -1.41
C VAL A 345 0.63 12.19 -0.08
N LEU A 346 0.94 11.00 0.44
CA LEU A 346 1.64 10.79 1.70
C LEU A 346 2.97 10.10 1.45
N GLN A 347 4.03 10.56 2.10
CA GLN A 347 5.28 9.83 2.20
C GLN A 347 5.17 8.81 3.34
N LEU A 348 5.34 7.53 3.05
CA LEU A 348 5.29 6.48 4.05
C LEU A 348 6.53 6.53 4.94
N GLU A 349 6.28 6.83 6.20
CA GLU A 349 7.23 6.73 7.31
C GLU A 349 7.00 5.51 8.20
N HIS A 350 7.97 5.20 9.05
CA HIS A 350 7.96 4.06 9.98
C HIS A 350 6.73 3.99 10.90
N CYS A 351 6.10 5.14 11.20
CA CYS A 351 4.92 5.23 12.06
C CYS A 351 3.69 4.67 11.37
N HIS A 352 3.63 4.61 10.04
CA HIS A 352 2.48 4.08 9.32
C HIS A 352 2.42 2.56 9.44
N GLN A 353 1.28 2.07 9.91
CA GLN A 353 0.99 0.63 10.02
C GLN A 353 0.27 0.11 8.77
N GLY A 354 -0.61 0.91 8.19
CA GLY A 354 -1.37 0.53 7.00
C GLY A 354 -2.56 1.43 6.72
N ILE A 355 -3.44 0.98 5.82
CA ILE A 355 -4.66 1.70 5.42
C ILE A 355 -5.88 0.78 5.37
N ALA A 356 -7.06 1.36 5.61
CA ALA A 356 -8.35 0.74 5.33
C ALA A 356 -9.17 1.61 4.38
N LEU A 357 -9.70 0.99 3.33
CA LEU A 357 -10.74 1.57 2.47
C LEU A 357 -12.06 0.94 2.88
N VAL A 358 -13.03 1.75 3.32
CA VAL A 358 -14.21 1.25 4.04
C VAL A 358 -15.49 1.85 3.46
N CYS A 359 -16.49 0.98 3.19
CA CYS A 359 -17.82 1.43 2.81
C CYS A 359 -18.50 2.19 3.94
N ARG A 360 -19.39 3.13 3.59
CA ARG A 360 -20.03 4.05 4.53
C ARG A 360 -20.79 3.35 5.64
N ALA A 361 -21.74 2.48 5.28
CA ALA A 361 -22.59 1.81 6.26
C ALA A 361 -21.79 0.92 7.22
N LEU A 362 -20.70 0.31 6.73
CA LEU A 362 -19.77 -0.41 7.58
C LEU A 362 -19.09 0.56 8.55
N TYR A 363 -18.52 1.65 8.02
CA TYR A 363 -17.73 2.61 8.77
C TYR A 363 -18.51 3.26 9.91
N ASP A 364 -19.75 3.68 9.64
CA ASP A 364 -20.64 4.25 10.65
C ASP A 364 -21.05 3.21 11.71
N ALA A 365 -21.39 1.99 11.29
CA ALA A 365 -21.83 0.92 12.20
C ALA A 365 -20.77 0.48 13.22
N ILE A 366 -19.48 0.58 12.89
CA ILE A 366 -18.40 0.10 13.77
C ILE A 366 -17.86 1.17 14.72
N GLY A 367 -18.31 2.43 14.65
CA GLY A 367 -17.70 3.52 15.40
C GLY A 367 -16.42 4.07 14.74
N ARG A 368 -16.37 4.07 13.39
CA ARG A 368 -15.41 4.80 12.56
C ARG A 368 -13.93 4.49 12.85
N SER A 369 -13.06 5.49 12.80
CA SER A 369 -11.59 5.36 12.80
C SER A 369 -11.05 4.64 14.05
N ALA A 370 -11.67 4.83 15.21
CA ALA A 370 -11.28 4.19 16.47
C ALA A 370 -11.39 2.65 16.41
N ALA A 371 -12.47 2.15 15.80
CA ALA A 371 -12.65 0.72 15.61
C ALA A 371 -11.68 0.15 14.57
N VAL A 372 -11.42 0.89 13.48
CA VAL A 372 -10.41 0.51 12.49
C VAL A 372 -9.03 0.36 13.16
N SER A 373 -8.59 1.35 13.94
CA SER A 373 -7.32 1.30 14.69
C SER A 373 -7.25 0.08 15.63
N THR A 374 -8.34 -0.19 16.36
CA THR A 374 -8.42 -1.35 17.27
C THR A 374 -8.25 -2.67 16.51
N VAL A 375 -8.90 -2.82 15.35
CA VAL A 375 -8.79 -4.03 14.51
C VAL A 375 -7.37 -4.19 13.95
N PHE A 376 -6.72 -3.10 13.53
CA PHE A 376 -5.33 -3.13 13.07
C PHE A 376 -4.38 -3.70 14.14
N ARG A 377 -4.55 -3.26 15.39
CA ARG A 377 -3.78 -3.75 16.54
C ARG A 377 -4.01 -5.24 16.81
N ARG A 378 -5.27 -5.69 16.77
CA ARG A 378 -5.63 -7.10 17.05
C ARG A 378 -5.23 -8.06 15.93
N SER A 379 -5.21 -7.59 14.68
CA SER A 379 -5.01 -8.45 13.51
C SER A 379 -3.54 -8.79 13.21
N ARG A 380 -2.56 -8.14 13.87
CA ARG A 380 -1.13 -8.48 13.79
C ARG A 380 -0.59 -8.65 12.35
N GLY A 381 -0.94 -7.72 11.46
CA GLY A 381 -0.50 -7.75 10.05
C GLY A 381 -1.24 -8.75 9.16
N ARG A 382 -2.38 -9.29 9.60
CA ARG A 382 -3.24 -10.20 8.82
C ARG A 382 -4.42 -9.43 8.22
N PRO A 383 -4.34 -9.01 6.95
CA PRO A 383 -5.38 -8.16 6.36
C PRO A 383 -6.73 -8.85 6.18
N ARG A 384 -6.81 -10.17 5.94
CA ARG A 384 -8.10 -10.86 5.80
C ARG A 384 -8.78 -11.07 7.15
N MET A 385 -8.01 -11.32 8.21
CA MET A 385 -8.50 -11.21 9.59
C MET A 385 -9.10 -9.84 9.85
N ALA A 386 -8.35 -8.77 9.56
CA ALA A 386 -8.76 -7.41 9.80
C ALA A 386 -10.05 -7.04 9.04
N SER A 387 -10.06 -7.24 7.72
CA SER A 387 -11.21 -6.90 6.90
C SER A 387 -12.46 -7.69 7.30
N GLY A 388 -12.30 -8.97 7.66
CA GLY A 388 -13.41 -9.79 8.11
C GLY A 388 -13.95 -9.39 9.47
N ALA A 389 -13.06 -9.03 10.42
CA ALA A 389 -13.45 -8.55 11.74
C ALA A 389 -14.26 -7.25 11.68
N LEU A 390 -13.88 -6.32 10.79
CA LEU A 390 -14.63 -5.09 10.52
C LEU A 390 -16.05 -5.39 10.01
N VAL A 391 -16.17 -6.28 9.02
CA VAL A 391 -17.48 -6.66 8.46
C VAL A 391 -18.32 -7.38 9.51
N ASP A 392 -17.76 -8.32 10.28
CA ASP A 392 -18.51 -9.03 11.32
C ASP A 392 -19.01 -8.10 12.43
N ALA A 393 -18.19 -7.15 12.88
CA ALA A 393 -18.60 -6.15 13.86
C ALA A 393 -19.81 -5.34 13.35
N ALA A 394 -19.76 -4.91 12.09
CA ALA A 394 -20.88 -4.19 11.48
C ALA A 394 -22.13 -5.06 11.33
N VAL A 395 -21.99 -6.33 10.92
CA VAL A 395 -23.13 -7.28 10.84
C VAL A 395 -23.76 -7.48 12.22
N GLN A 396 -22.93 -7.62 13.26
CA GLN A 396 -23.40 -7.80 14.63
C GLN A 396 -24.16 -6.57 15.14
N TRP A 397 -23.70 -5.37 14.80
CA TRP A 397 -24.36 -4.11 15.15
C TRP A 397 -25.69 -3.90 14.42
N LEU A 398 -25.68 -4.08 13.09
CA LEU A 398 -26.85 -3.82 12.24
C LEU A 398 -27.94 -4.89 12.38
N GLY A 399 -27.58 -6.11 12.79
CA GLY A 399 -28.50 -7.24 12.90
C GLY A 399 -29.02 -7.68 11.53
N GLN A 400 -30.17 -7.13 11.09
CA GLN A 400 -30.72 -7.42 9.77
C GLN A 400 -30.01 -6.59 8.69
N VAL A 401 -29.07 -7.22 7.99
CA VAL A 401 -28.34 -6.58 6.89
C VAL A 401 -29.24 -6.43 5.66
N SER A 402 -29.50 -5.19 5.28
CA SER A 402 -30.16 -4.81 4.02
C SER A 402 -29.13 -4.66 2.88
N ASP A 403 -29.56 -4.26 1.70
CA ASP A 403 -28.71 -4.06 0.52
C ASP A 403 -27.85 -2.79 0.65
N GLN A 404 -27.10 -2.65 1.74
CA GLN A 404 -26.18 -1.55 2.02
C GLN A 404 -24.75 -1.90 1.63
N GLY A 405 -23.91 -0.88 1.42
CA GLY A 405 -22.49 -1.05 1.17
C GLY A 405 -21.79 -1.56 2.42
N LEU A 406 -21.60 -2.89 2.51
CA LEU A 406 -20.92 -3.51 3.63
C LEU A 406 -19.67 -4.26 3.16
N GLY A 407 -18.54 -3.57 3.20
CA GLY A 407 -17.24 -4.17 2.93
C GLY A 407 -16.09 -3.21 3.06
N CYS A 408 -14.88 -3.77 3.02
CA CYS A 408 -13.65 -3.02 3.14
C CYS A 408 -12.46 -3.73 2.50
N ILE A 409 -11.42 -2.95 2.26
CA ILE A 409 -10.07 -3.40 1.91
C ILE A 409 -9.15 -2.96 3.04
N VAL A 410 -8.31 -3.87 3.51
CA VAL A 410 -7.28 -3.59 4.53
C VAL A 410 -5.90 -3.91 3.96
N VAL A 411 -4.96 -3.00 4.14
CA VAL A 411 -3.58 -3.12 3.67
C VAL A 411 -2.64 -2.82 4.84
N PHE A 412 -1.66 -3.68 5.07
CA PHE A 412 -0.59 -3.47 6.05
C PHE A 412 0.73 -3.15 5.35
N PHE A 413 1.53 -2.29 6.01
CA PHE A 413 2.87 -1.90 5.60
C PHE A 413 3.90 -2.47 6.58
N ASP A 414 4.84 -3.25 6.07
CA ASP A 414 5.97 -3.80 6.82
C ASP A 414 7.29 -3.39 6.17
N GLY A 415 8.34 -3.16 6.98
CA GLY A 415 9.66 -2.77 6.45
C GLY A 415 9.75 -1.32 5.99
N VAL A 416 8.90 -0.43 6.51
CA VAL A 416 9.09 1.02 6.36
C VAL A 416 10.21 1.43 7.31
N GLU A 417 11.40 1.71 6.77
CA GLU A 417 12.57 2.12 7.57
C GLU A 417 12.38 3.54 8.13
N ALA A 418 12.97 3.82 9.30
CA ALA A 418 13.00 5.17 9.86
C ALA A 418 14.02 6.02 9.09
N ALA A 419 13.73 7.31 8.91
CA ALA A 419 14.58 8.23 8.15
C ALA A 419 16.04 8.30 8.65
N ASP A 420 16.29 8.00 9.93
CA ASP A 420 17.59 8.09 10.59
C ASP A 420 18.30 6.74 10.84
N SER A 421 17.79 5.63 10.31
CA SER A 421 18.45 4.33 10.53
C SER A 421 19.68 4.15 9.62
N PRO A 422 20.87 3.79 10.14
CA PRO A 422 21.99 3.40 9.29
C PRO A 422 21.59 2.16 8.46
N PRO A 423 22.07 2.02 7.21
CA PRO A 423 21.64 0.95 6.31
C PRO A 423 21.84 -0.40 6.98
N ALA A 424 20.74 -1.02 7.40
CA ALA A 424 20.79 -2.31 8.06
C ALA A 424 21.39 -3.32 7.08
N LYS A 425 22.44 -4.04 7.51
CA LYS A 425 22.98 -5.15 6.74
C LYS A 425 21.84 -6.13 6.50
N LYS A 426 21.38 -6.21 5.25
CA LYS A 426 20.36 -7.14 4.77
C LYS A 426 20.70 -8.54 5.29
N ALA A 427 19.99 -9.01 6.31
CA ALA A 427 19.92 -10.43 6.56
C ALA A 427 19.17 -11.02 5.38
N LYS A 428 19.89 -11.61 4.42
CA LYS A 428 19.30 -12.54 3.45
C LYS A 428 18.74 -13.68 4.29
N THR A 429 17.47 -13.60 4.68
CA THR A 429 16.75 -14.78 5.15
C THR A 429 16.64 -15.70 3.94
N GLU A 430 17.57 -16.63 3.79
CA GLU A 430 17.43 -17.71 2.82
C GLU A 430 16.08 -18.37 3.09
N GLN A 431 15.21 -18.36 2.08
CA GLN A 431 13.93 -19.05 2.21
C GLN A 431 14.23 -20.54 2.36
N PRO A 432 13.61 -21.23 3.33
CA PRO A 432 13.87 -22.63 3.57
C PRO A 432 13.50 -23.47 2.34
N SER A 433 14.32 -24.46 1.99
CA SER A 433 14.05 -25.36 0.86
C SER A 433 12.83 -26.25 1.07
N GLN A 434 12.43 -26.45 2.34
CA GLN A 434 11.23 -27.15 2.75
C GLN A 434 10.78 -26.65 4.13
N VAL A 435 9.48 -26.71 4.38
CA VAL A 435 8.85 -26.34 5.66
C VAL A 435 7.94 -27.48 6.12
N ARG A 436 7.77 -27.66 7.44
CA ARG A 436 6.77 -28.59 7.97
C ARG A 436 5.54 -27.82 8.41
N LEU A 437 4.36 -28.22 7.95
CA LEU A 437 3.14 -27.45 8.11
C LEU A 437 2.03 -28.26 8.80
N ARG A 438 1.20 -27.58 9.57
CA ARG A 438 -0.12 -28.05 10.01
C ARG A 438 -1.19 -27.13 9.45
N HIS A 439 -2.40 -27.64 9.25
CA HIS A 439 -3.51 -26.82 8.77
C HIS A 439 -4.87 -27.12 9.41
N ILE A 440 -5.78 -26.16 9.26
CA ILE A 440 -7.22 -26.33 9.47
C ILE A 440 -7.90 -25.90 8.18
N LEU A 441 -8.59 -26.82 7.52
CA LEU A 441 -9.32 -26.60 6.27
C LEU A 441 -10.82 -26.58 6.51
N LEU A 442 -11.50 -25.52 6.08
CA LEU A 442 -12.95 -25.47 5.93
C LEU A 442 -13.35 -25.24 4.47
N LYS A 443 -14.21 -26.11 3.93
CA LYS A 443 -14.85 -25.96 2.62
C LYS A 443 -16.00 -24.95 2.65
N HIS A 444 -16.50 -24.55 1.50
CA HIS A 444 -17.74 -23.80 1.33
C HIS A 444 -18.42 -24.23 0.04
N ARG A 445 -19.65 -23.79 -0.19
CA ARG A 445 -20.47 -24.19 -1.35
C ARG A 445 -19.87 -23.86 -2.73
N GLU A 446 -18.89 -22.96 -2.79
CA GLU A 446 -18.21 -22.57 -4.04
C GLU A 446 -16.89 -23.35 -4.27
N CYS A 447 -16.49 -24.25 -3.36
CA CYS A 447 -15.30 -25.09 -3.57
C CYS A 447 -15.52 -26.10 -4.69
N LYS A 448 -14.43 -26.53 -5.35
CA LYS A 448 -14.45 -27.59 -6.37
C LYS A 448 -15.03 -28.91 -5.84
N SER A 449 -14.80 -29.19 -4.56
CA SER A 449 -15.38 -30.32 -3.85
C SER A 449 -16.00 -29.85 -2.54
N THR A 450 -17.31 -30.02 -2.43
CA THR A 450 -18.15 -29.58 -1.32
C THR A 450 -18.52 -30.71 -0.36
N VAL A 451 -17.80 -31.83 -0.40
CA VAL A 451 -18.01 -32.97 0.51
C VAL A 451 -16.98 -32.90 1.64
N ASP A 452 -17.47 -32.83 2.88
CA ASP A 452 -16.67 -33.06 4.08
C ASP A 452 -16.45 -34.57 4.21
N LYS A 453 -15.25 -35.02 3.80
CA LYS A 453 -14.87 -36.44 3.85
C LYS A 453 -14.69 -36.97 5.27
N VAL A 454 -14.44 -36.08 6.25
CA VAL A 454 -14.19 -36.47 7.64
C VAL A 454 -15.51 -36.86 8.30
N ARG A 455 -16.58 -36.12 8.03
CA ARG A 455 -17.92 -36.34 8.61
C ARG A 455 -18.93 -36.94 7.63
N ASN A 456 -18.48 -37.25 6.41
CA ASN A 456 -19.29 -37.78 5.31
C ASN A 456 -20.59 -36.97 5.07
N ARG A 457 -20.46 -35.65 4.93
CA ARG A 457 -21.61 -34.73 4.76
C ARG A 457 -21.39 -33.71 3.65
N GLN A 458 -22.49 -33.25 3.06
CA GLN A 458 -22.47 -32.16 2.09
C GLN A 458 -22.33 -30.80 2.80
N VAL A 459 -21.35 -30.00 2.39
CA VAL A 459 -21.14 -28.64 2.88
C VAL A 459 -22.05 -27.67 2.14
N LYS A 460 -22.95 -27.00 2.88
CA LYS A 460 -23.89 -25.99 2.35
C LYS A 460 -23.54 -24.55 2.71
N ARG A 461 -22.62 -24.37 3.67
CA ARG A 461 -22.25 -23.06 4.20
C ARG A 461 -21.64 -22.14 3.14
N THR A 462 -21.82 -20.85 3.33
CA THR A 462 -21.27 -19.82 2.45
C THR A 462 -19.77 -19.64 2.70
N ARG A 463 -19.08 -18.98 1.77
CA ARG A 463 -17.68 -18.59 1.95
C ARG A 463 -17.50 -17.72 3.19
N GLY A 464 -18.37 -16.72 3.38
CA GLY A 464 -18.32 -15.81 4.53
C GLY A 464 -18.47 -16.53 5.88
N GLU A 465 -19.35 -17.54 5.95
CA GLU A 465 -19.51 -18.37 7.15
C GLU A 465 -18.23 -19.18 7.47
N ALA A 466 -17.59 -19.75 6.45
CA ALA A 466 -16.33 -20.48 6.63
C ALA A 466 -15.18 -19.55 7.08
N GLU A 467 -15.09 -18.34 6.50
CA GLU A 467 -14.11 -17.33 6.92
C GLU A 467 -14.36 -16.90 8.37
N ARG A 468 -15.60 -16.60 8.76
CA ARG A 468 -15.96 -16.26 10.14
C ARG A 468 -15.55 -17.34 11.14
N GLN A 469 -15.83 -18.61 10.84
CA GLN A 469 -15.43 -19.73 11.71
C GLN A 469 -13.92 -19.82 11.87
N LEU A 470 -13.15 -19.70 10.77
CA LEU A 470 -11.69 -19.72 10.85
C LEU A 470 -11.12 -18.48 11.54
N ARG A 471 -11.73 -17.30 11.40
CA ARG A 471 -11.30 -16.11 12.15
C ARG A 471 -11.46 -16.32 13.66
N ALA A 472 -12.58 -16.88 14.11
CA ALA A 472 -12.77 -17.21 15.52
C ALA A 472 -11.72 -18.21 16.04
N VAL A 473 -11.40 -19.25 15.25
CA VAL A 473 -10.32 -20.20 15.58
C VAL A 473 -8.97 -19.50 15.66
N LEU A 474 -8.68 -18.59 14.72
CA LEU A 474 -7.41 -17.87 14.70
C LEU A 474 -7.30 -16.95 15.92
N GLU A 475 -8.35 -16.22 16.28
CA GLU A 475 -8.38 -15.39 17.49
C GLU A 475 -8.16 -16.21 18.76
N GLU A 476 -8.86 -17.35 18.90
CA GLU A 476 -8.69 -18.23 20.05
C GLU A 476 -7.27 -18.81 20.14
N CYS A 477 -6.71 -19.24 19.01
CA CYS A 477 -5.33 -19.70 18.96
C CYS A 477 -4.34 -18.55 19.23
N GLU A 478 -4.67 -17.32 18.84
CA GLU A 478 -3.85 -16.14 19.07
C GLU A 478 -3.75 -15.74 20.54
N CYS A 479 -4.81 -15.98 21.32
CA CYS A 479 -4.87 -15.74 22.76
C CYS A 479 -3.97 -16.69 23.58
N ASP A 480 -3.60 -17.87 23.05
CA ASP A 480 -2.64 -18.79 23.69
C ASP A 480 -1.26 -18.74 23.00
N PRO A 481 -0.19 -18.27 23.67
CA PRO A 481 1.16 -18.30 23.12
C PRO A 481 1.63 -19.70 22.70
N LYS A 482 1.14 -20.75 23.35
CA LYS A 482 1.48 -22.15 23.01
C LYS A 482 0.58 -22.75 21.93
N ARG A 483 -0.41 -21.99 21.44
CA ARG A 483 -1.36 -22.42 20.39
C ARG A 483 -2.07 -23.74 20.72
N ARG A 484 -2.32 -24.05 22.00
CA ARG A 484 -2.90 -25.36 22.40
C ARG A 484 -4.31 -25.57 21.87
N ALA A 485 -5.03 -24.49 21.57
CA ALA A 485 -6.34 -24.53 20.91
C ALA A 485 -6.29 -25.08 19.47
N PHE A 486 -5.13 -25.05 18.80
CA PHE A 486 -5.04 -25.47 17.39
C PHE A 486 -5.41 -26.94 17.18
N THR A 487 -4.84 -27.84 17.99
CA THR A 487 -5.11 -29.29 17.91
C THR A 487 -6.59 -29.64 18.12
N PRO A 488 -7.27 -29.22 19.19
CA PRO A 488 -8.69 -29.52 19.38
C PRO A 488 -9.56 -28.89 18.29
N ARG A 489 -9.31 -27.64 17.88
CA ARG A 489 -10.07 -27.01 16.78
C ARG A 489 -9.85 -27.68 15.44
N CYS A 490 -8.63 -28.15 15.16
CA CYS A 490 -8.35 -28.94 13.97
C CYS A 490 -9.19 -30.22 13.93
N LYS A 491 -9.25 -30.97 15.03
CA LYS A 491 -10.08 -32.18 15.14
C LYS A 491 -11.57 -31.89 15.03
N GLU A 492 -12.02 -30.82 15.70
CA GLU A 492 -13.42 -30.44 15.76
C GLU A 492 -13.97 -29.92 14.43
N LEU A 493 -13.19 -29.11 13.70
CA LEU A 493 -13.69 -28.32 12.58
C LEU A 493 -13.10 -28.73 11.24
N SER A 494 -11.82 -29.12 11.18
CA SER A 494 -11.16 -29.33 9.88
C SER A 494 -11.81 -30.46 9.08
N GLU A 495 -11.94 -30.23 7.78
CA GLU A 495 -12.53 -31.14 6.79
C GLU A 495 -11.47 -31.75 5.88
N CYS A 496 -10.22 -31.78 6.35
CA CYS A 496 -9.14 -32.54 5.75
C CYS A 496 -8.93 -33.82 6.57
N THR A 497 -8.68 -34.95 5.91
CA THR A 497 -8.45 -36.23 6.58
C THR A 497 -7.23 -36.22 7.52
N THR A 498 -6.30 -35.27 7.36
CA THR A 498 -5.18 -35.09 8.29
C THR A 498 -5.62 -34.70 9.70
N SER A 499 -6.84 -34.22 9.89
CA SER A 499 -7.41 -33.92 11.22
C SER A 499 -7.65 -35.15 12.09
N LEU A 500 -7.77 -36.34 11.47
CA LEU A 500 -7.98 -37.61 12.17
C LEU A 500 -6.72 -38.15 12.85
N SER A 501 -5.56 -37.56 12.54
CA SER A 501 -4.28 -37.97 13.14
C SER A 501 -4.27 -37.75 14.66
N ALA A 502 -3.54 -38.62 15.36
CA ALA A 502 -3.46 -38.59 16.83
C ALA A 502 -2.61 -37.42 17.35
N GLY A 503 -2.95 -36.91 18.53
CA GLY A 503 -2.20 -35.86 19.22
C GLY A 503 -1.88 -34.63 18.36
N ASP A 504 -0.63 -34.17 18.43
CA ASP A 504 -0.14 -32.98 17.72
C ASP A 504 0.09 -33.20 16.21
N LEU A 505 -0.12 -34.42 15.71
CA LEU A 505 -0.13 -34.70 14.27
C LEU A 505 -1.47 -34.31 13.62
N ALA A 506 -2.49 -33.92 14.40
CA ALA A 506 -3.74 -33.42 13.85
C ALA A 506 -3.49 -32.21 12.92
N GLY A 507 -3.89 -32.37 11.66
CA GLY A 507 -3.69 -31.37 10.61
C GLY A 507 -2.29 -31.36 9.99
N ASP A 508 -1.38 -32.27 10.36
CA ASP A 508 -0.01 -32.32 9.83
C ASP A 508 0.00 -32.66 8.33
N LEU A 509 0.63 -31.78 7.55
CA LEU A 509 0.88 -31.94 6.12
C LEU A 509 2.28 -32.50 5.84
N GLY A 510 3.08 -32.70 6.90
CA GLY A 510 4.47 -33.13 6.81
C GLY A 510 5.36 -32.07 6.15
N TRP A 511 6.49 -32.51 5.61
CA TRP A 511 7.42 -31.65 4.90
C TRP A 511 6.91 -31.29 3.50
N VAL A 512 6.89 -29.99 3.22
CA VAL A 512 6.36 -29.37 2.01
C VAL A 512 7.48 -28.58 1.33
N LYS A 513 7.67 -28.85 0.04
CA LYS A 513 8.55 -28.09 -0.85
C LYS A 513 7.73 -27.05 -1.63
N PRO A 514 8.34 -25.94 -2.07
CA PRO A 514 7.65 -24.97 -2.91
C PRO A 514 7.01 -25.64 -4.14
N GLY A 515 5.80 -25.22 -4.48
CA GLY A 515 5.01 -25.71 -5.61
C GLY A 515 4.14 -26.94 -5.30
N LYS A 516 4.39 -27.67 -4.21
CA LYS A 516 3.71 -28.95 -3.92
C LYS A 516 2.22 -28.79 -3.59
N LEU A 517 1.87 -27.75 -2.83
CA LEU A 517 0.50 -27.50 -2.36
C LEU A 517 -0.19 -26.33 -3.08
N GLY A 518 0.51 -25.73 -4.05
CA GLY A 518 0.01 -24.60 -4.84
C GLY A 518 0.47 -23.24 -4.32
N GLN A 519 0.42 -22.25 -5.22
CA GLN A 519 1.02 -20.93 -5.02
C GLN A 519 0.46 -20.18 -3.82
N ALA A 520 -0.84 -20.31 -3.52
CA ALA A 520 -1.48 -19.62 -2.39
C ALA A 520 -0.93 -20.13 -1.05
N ILE A 521 -0.74 -21.44 -0.92
CA ILE A 521 -0.15 -22.05 0.28
C ILE A 521 1.32 -21.68 0.38
N ASP A 522 2.08 -21.72 -0.72
CA ASP A 522 3.50 -21.35 -0.70
C ASP A 522 3.72 -19.90 -0.26
N ALA A 523 2.95 -18.97 -0.84
CA ALA A 523 3.01 -17.55 -0.51
C ALA A 523 2.66 -17.27 0.96
N ALA A 524 1.81 -18.09 1.56
CA ALA A 524 1.44 -17.96 2.96
C ALA A 524 2.38 -18.70 3.92
N ALA A 525 2.95 -19.84 3.54
CA ALA A 525 3.64 -20.76 4.44
C ALA A 525 5.15 -20.50 4.56
N PHE A 526 5.84 -20.24 3.46
CA PHE A 526 7.30 -20.07 3.45
C PHE A 526 7.78 -18.80 4.16
N PRO A 527 7.03 -17.69 4.16
CA PRO A 527 7.39 -16.51 4.96
C PRO A 527 7.17 -16.67 6.46
N LEU A 528 6.45 -17.71 6.92
CA LEU A 528 6.15 -17.90 8.34
C LEU A 528 7.39 -18.29 9.12
N GLN A 529 7.47 -17.80 10.34
CA GLN A 529 8.38 -18.32 11.36
C GLN A 529 7.82 -19.62 11.97
N VAL A 530 8.68 -20.43 12.57
CA VAL A 530 8.26 -21.63 13.32
C VAL A 530 7.35 -21.21 14.48
N GLY A 531 6.18 -21.84 14.59
CA GLY A 531 5.12 -21.52 15.54
C GLY A 531 4.14 -20.43 15.07
N GLN A 532 4.42 -19.77 13.94
CA GLN A 532 3.54 -18.73 13.40
C GLN A 532 2.40 -19.34 12.58
N MET A 533 1.23 -18.71 12.68
CA MET A 533 0.07 -19.01 11.83
C MET A 533 -0.06 -17.98 10.71
N SER A 534 -0.55 -18.42 9.57
CA SER A 534 -0.91 -17.57 8.44
C SER A 534 -2.16 -16.74 8.74
N ASP A 535 -2.44 -15.81 7.83
CA ASP A 535 -3.81 -15.30 7.62
C ASP A 535 -4.69 -16.40 6.98
N LEU A 536 -5.93 -16.07 6.64
CA LEU A 536 -6.84 -16.97 5.92
C LEU A 536 -6.37 -17.19 4.47
N VAL A 537 -6.04 -18.43 4.11
CA VAL A 537 -5.54 -18.77 2.78
C VAL A 537 -6.64 -19.42 1.95
N ASP A 538 -7.01 -18.81 0.83
CA ASP A 538 -8.03 -19.35 -0.08
C ASP A 538 -7.39 -20.27 -1.14
N THR A 539 -8.04 -21.40 -1.42
CA THR A 539 -7.63 -22.39 -2.41
C THR A 539 -8.86 -23.05 -3.03
N GLU A 540 -8.69 -23.79 -4.12
CA GLU A 540 -9.78 -24.59 -4.72
C GLU A 540 -10.42 -25.61 -3.76
N GLN A 541 -9.69 -26.02 -2.71
CA GLN A 541 -10.18 -26.99 -1.73
C GLN A 541 -11.01 -26.36 -0.62
N GLY A 542 -10.97 -25.04 -0.47
CA GLY A 542 -11.53 -24.29 0.65
C GLY A 542 -10.51 -23.34 1.27
N ILE A 543 -10.85 -22.84 2.46
CA ILE A 543 -10.07 -21.83 3.19
C ILE A 543 -9.27 -22.54 4.29
N HIS A 544 -8.02 -22.12 4.43
CA HIS A 544 -7.04 -22.73 5.34
C HIS A 544 -6.51 -21.72 6.35
N ILE A 545 -6.27 -22.19 7.57
CA ILE A 545 -5.25 -21.63 8.46
C ILE A 545 -4.04 -22.54 8.39
N ILE A 546 -2.86 -21.98 8.16
CA ILE A 546 -1.61 -22.72 8.06
C ILE A 546 -0.73 -22.36 9.25
N MET A 547 -0.15 -23.34 9.92
CA MET A 547 0.83 -23.13 10.97
C MET A 547 2.15 -23.80 10.58
N ARG A 548 3.25 -23.05 10.61
CA ARG A 548 4.58 -23.63 10.40
C ARG A 548 5.09 -24.25 11.69
N VAL A 549 5.52 -25.50 11.66
CA VAL A 549 6.06 -26.23 12.82
C VAL A 549 7.55 -26.53 12.72
N ALA A 550 8.15 -26.49 11.52
CA ALA A 550 9.60 -26.53 11.31
C ALA A 550 9.99 -25.76 10.03
#